data_AF-A0A1I6E421-F1
#
_entry.id   AF-A0A1I6E421-F1
#
_cell.length_a   1.000
_cell.length_b   1.000
_cell.length_c   1.000
_cell.angle_alpha   90.00
_cell.angle_beta   90.00
_cell.angle_gamma   90.00
#
_symmetry.space_group_name_H-M   'P 1'
#
loop_
_entity.id
_entity.type
_entity.pdbx_description
1 polymer ?
#
loop_
_entity_poly.entity_id
_entity_poly.type
_entity_poly.pdbx_seq_one_letter_code
_entity_poly.pdbx_strand_id
1 'polypeptide(L)' 'MSKLYCQTIEVQIQNGLPIAFRWRNCWYQVTGCIVKQTMPSRWEPWRDLIPRYRCETRQGMVCDLVKNYGQWILERVWD' A
#
# COMPACT_ATOMS: atom_id res chain seq x y z
N MET A 1 -7.13 9.06 12.19
CA MET A 1 -7.70 7.72 12.53
C MET A 1 -7.39 6.79 11.34
N SER A 2 -7.44 5.45 11.43
CA SER A 2 -7.17 4.62 10.23
C SER A 2 -8.21 3.54 9.99
N LYS A 3 -8.67 3.39 8.75
CA LYS A 3 -9.65 2.36 8.34
C LYS A 3 -8.94 1.26 7.56
N LEU A 4 -9.20 0.01 7.94
CA LEU A 4 -8.77 -1.18 7.22
C LEU A 4 -9.78 -1.52 6.12
N TYR A 5 -9.30 -1.75 4.91
CA TYR A 5 -10.16 -2.11 3.76
C TYR A 5 -9.82 -3.48 3.20
N CYS A 6 -8.53 -3.85 3.17
CA CYS A 6 -8.05 -5.11 2.58
C CYS A 6 -8.63 -5.38 1.18
N GLN A 7 -8.72 -4.34 0.35
CA GLN A 7 -9.32 -4.43 -0.99
C GLN A 7 -8.24 -4.54 -2.07
N THR A 8 -8.45 -5.43 -3.04
CA THR A 8 -7.60 -5.49 -4.24
C THR A 8 -7.80 -4.23 -5.08
N ILE A 9 -6.69 -3.63 -5.51
CA ILE A 9 -6.68 -2.38 -6.28
C ILE A 9 -5.81 -2.52 -7.54
N GLU A 10 -6.13 -1.74 -8.56
CA GLU A 10 -5.27 -1.57 -9.72
C GLU A 10 -4.18 -0.55 -9.39
N VAL A 11 -2.91 -0.90 -9.59
CA VAL A 11 -1.77 -0.01 -9.30
C VAL A 11 -0.91 0.12 -10.55
N GLN A 12 -0.60 1.37 -10.90
CA GLN A 12 0.43 1.67 -11.87
C GLN A 12 1.77 1.77 -11.17
N ILE A 13 2.73 1.00 -11.66
CA ILE A 13 4.10 0.96 -11.15
C ILE A 13 5.06 1.58 -12.15
N GLN A 14 6.02 2.35 -11.66
CA GLN A 14 7.13 2.89 -12.43
C GLN A 14 8.41 2.67 -11.62
N ASN A 15 9.44 2.09 -12.25
CA ASN A 15 10.72 1.76 -11.58
C ASN A 15 10.55 0.95 -10.28
N GLY A 16 9.54 0.08 -10.22
CA GLY A 16 9.26 -0.76 -9.04
C GLY A 16 8.51 -0.06 -7.90
N LEU A 17 8.15 1.22 -8.05
CA LEU A 17 7.38 2.00 -7.08
C LEU A 17 5.97 2.30 -7.61
N PRO A 18 4.95 2.32 -6.74
CA PRO A 18 3.59 2.72 -7.13
C PRO A 18 3.54 4.23 -7.42
N ILE A 19 3.09 4.61 -8.62
CA ILE A 19 2.91 6.01 -9.05
C ILE A 19 1.45 6.45 -9.07
N ALA A 20 0.52 5.50 -9.21
CA ALA A 20 -0.91 5.77 -9.14
C ALA A 20 -1.66 4.48 -8.81
N PHE A 21 -2.86 4.60 -8.27
CA PHE A 21 -3.75 3.46 -8.08
C PHE A 21 -5.22 3.83 -8.21
N ARG A 22 -6.05 2.83 -8.50
CA ARG A 22 -7.50 2.99 -8.61
C ARG A 22 -8.18 2.41 -7.38
N TRP A 23 -8.98 3.24 -6.70
CA TRP A 23 -9.77 2.83 -5.56
C TRP A 23 -11.15 3.51 -5.61
N ARG A 24 -12.21 2.74 -5.36
CA ARG A 24 -13.61 3.22 -5.44
C ARG A 24 -13.93 3.95 -6.75
N ASN A 25 -13.43 3.42 -7.86
CA ASN A 25 -13.58 3.99 -9.20
C ASN A 25 -12.87 5.34 -9.44
N CYS A 26 -12.05 5.82 -8.51
CA CYS A 26 -11.22 7.02 -8.66
C CYS A 26 -9.75 6.65 -8.79
N TRP A 27 -9.01 7.41 -9.60
CA TRP A 27 -7.55 7.33 -9.68
C TRP A 27 -6.92 8.29 -8.66
N TYR A 28 -5.95 7.77 -7.93
CA TYR A 28 -5.14 8.51 -6.96
C TYR A 28 -3.70 8.50 -7.44
N GLN A 29 -3.10 9.68 -7.59
CA GLN A 29 -1.70 9.81 -7.96
C GLN A 29 -0.85 9.79 -6.69
N VAL A 30 0.15 8.91 -6.64
CA VAL A 30 1.09 8.79 -5.53
C VAL A 30 2.20 9.82 -5.72
N THR A 31 2.39 10.68 -4.73
CA THR A 31 3.45 11.71 -4.69
C THR A 31 4.65 11.26 -3.89
N GLY A 32 4.44 10.41 -2.88
CA GLY A 32 5.50 9.86 -2.04
C GLY A 32 5.20 8.41 -1.67
N CYS A 33 6.22 7.56 -1.69
CA CYS A 33 6.09 6.16 -1.27
C CYS A 33 7.24 5.79 -0.34
N ILE A 34 6.90 5.33 0.87
CA ILE A 34 7.85 4.83 1.86
C ILE A 34 7.65 3.33 1.98
N VAL A 35 8.66 2.57 1.60
CA VAL A 35 8.66 1.11 1.78
C VAL A 35 8.97 0.81 3.24
N LYS A 36 7.98 0.32 3.97
CA LYS A 36 8.18 -0.27 5.30
C LYS A 36 8.48 -1.75 5.12
N GLN A 37 9.76 -2.08 5.18
CA GLN A 37 10.17 -3.45 5.50
C GLN A 37 9.90 -3.65 6.99
N THR A 38 8.90 -4.45 7.33
CA THR A 38 8.72 -4.89 8.71
C THR A 38 9.90 -5.80 9.04
N MET A 39 10.68 -5.45 10.07
CA MET A 39 11.69 -6.36 10.60
C MET A 39 10.98 -7.57 11.20
N PRO A 40 11.46 -8.80 10.95
CA PRO A 40 10.79 -10.02 11.36
C PRO A 40 10.52 -10.02 12.87
N SER A 41 9.24 -10.06 13.25
CA SER A 41 8.87 -10.24 14.64
C SER A 41 9.08 -11.70 15.00
N ARG A 42 9.75 -11.96 16.14
CA ARG A 42 10.13 -13.32 16.58
C ARG A 42 8.95 -14.29 16.73
N TRP A 43 7.73 -13.78 16.75
CA TRP A 43 6.49 -14.51 17.05
C TRP A 43 5.62 -14.80 15.82
N GLU A 44 5.86 -14.16 14.67
CA GLU A 44 5.02 -14.33 13.47
C GLU A 44 5.84 -14.41 12.17
N PRO A 45 6.77 -15.40 12.04
CA PRO A 45 7.76 -15.45 10.95
C PRO A 45 7.17 -15.47 9.52
N TRP A 46 5.87 -15.80 9.37
CA TRP A 46 5.18 -15.91 8.09
C TRP A 46 4.48 -14.61 7.65
N ARG A 47 4.13 -13.69 8.58
CA ARG A 47 3.47 -12.40 8.24
C ARG A 47 4.47 -11.32 7.82
N ASP A 48 5.74 -11.52 8.16
CA ASP A 48 6.81 -10.52 8.05
C ASP A 48 7.44 -10.39 6.66
N LEU A 49 7.07 -11.24 5.70
CA LEU A 49 7.68 -11.26 4.37
C LEU A 49 7.01 -10.35 3.34
N ILE A 50 5.85 -9.76 3.65
CA ILE A 50 5.09 -8.99 2.67
C ILE A 50 5.47 -7.50 2.79
N PRO A 51 6.13 -6.91 1.78
CA PRO A 51 6.52 -5.51 1.82
C PRO A 51 5.29 -4.60 1.87
N ARG A 52 5.27 -3.70 2.86
CA ARG A 52 4.22 -2.69 3.03
C ARG A 52 4.71 -1.35 2.46
N TYR A 53 3.91 -0.74 1.59
CA TYR A 53 4.22 0.49 0.91
C TYR A 53 3.29 1.59 1.43
N ARG A 54 3.80 2.49 2.26
CA ARG A 54 3.04 3.66 2.69
C ARG A 54 3.11 4.71 1.60
N CYS A 55 2.00 4.93 0.93
CA CYS A 55 1.88 5.87 -0.17
C CYS A 55 1.11 7.10 0.29
N GLU A 56 1.65 8.29 -0.01
CA GLU A 56 0.94 9.55 0.07
C GLU A 56 0.48 9.93 -1.34
N THR A 57 -0.76 10.37 -1.44
CA THR A 57 -1.37 10.79 -2.69
C THR A 57 -1.37 12.31 -2.81
N ARG A 58 -1.46 12.80 -4.04
CA ARG A 58 -1.60 14.25 -4.31
C ARG A 58 -2.82 14.88 -3.64
N GLN A 59 -3.86 14.08 -3.38
CA GLN A 59 -5.08 14.53 -2.70
C GLN A 59 -4.93 14.59 -1.17
N GLY A 60 -3.73 14.35 -0.63
CA GLY A 60 -3.48 14.34 0.82
C GLY A 60 -3.88 13.05 1.52
N MET A 61 -4.36 12.04 0.78
CA MET A 61 -4.67 10.72 1.35
C MET A 61 -3.38 9.93 1.57
N VAL A 62 -3.20 9.37 2.76
CA VAL A 62 -2.11 8.46 3.09
C VAL A 62 -2.66 7.04 3.20
N CYS A 63 -2.08 6.07 2.51
CA CYS A 63 -2.55 4.68 2.53
C CYS A 63 -1.39 3.68 2.58
N ASP A 64 -1.61 2.54 3.22
CA ASP A 64 -0.69 1.40 3.17
C ASP A 64 -1.16 0.43 2.07
N LEU A 65 -0.30 0.23 1.08
CA LEU A 65 -0.45 -0.75 0.01
C LEU A 65 0.41 -1.97 0.32
N VAL A 66 -0.10 -3.15 -0.01
CA VAL A 66 0.57 -4.42 0.24
C VAL A 66 0.57 -5.21 -1.06
N LYS A 67 1.73 -5.77 -1.43
CA LYS A 67 1.83 -6.62 -2.62
C LYS A 67 1.77 -8.08 -2.19
N ASN A 68 0.58 -8.68 -2.28
CA ASN A 68 0.34 -10.06 -1.87
C ASN A 68 0.12 -10.97 -3.09
N TYR A 69 0.90 -12.03 -3.23
CA TYR A 69 0.82 -13.00 -4.36
C TYR A 69 0.71 -12.36 -5.76
N GLY A 70 1.39 -11.23 -5.99
CA GLY A 70 1.36 -10.50 -7.27
C GLY A 70 0.20 -9.51 -7.43
N GLN A 71 -0.75 -9.46 -6.51
CA GLN A 71 -1.83 -8.48 -6.48
C GLN A 71 -1.53 -7.35 -5.49
N TRP A 72 -1.96 -6.15 -5.83
CA TRP A 72 -1.89 -5.01 -4.93
C TRP A 72 -3.17 -4.91 -4.10
N ILE A 73 -2.98 -4.77 -2.80
CA ILE A 73 -4.06 -4.68 -1.82
C ILE A 73 -3.90 -3.36 -1.08
N LEU A 74 -4.97 -2.58 -1.03
CA LEU A 74 -5.10 -1.43 -0.15
C LEU A 74 -5.48 -1.96 1.24
N GLU A 75 -4.47 -2.11 2.11
CA GLU A 75 -4.65 -2.65 3.46
C GLU A 75 -5.34 -1.61 4.34
N ARG A 76 -4.82 -0.37 4.34
CA ARG A 76 -5.25 0.68 5.26
C ARG A 76 -5.22 2.06 4.63
N VAL A 77 -6.18 2.90 4.98
CA VAL A 77 -6.14 4.35 4.72
C VAL A 77 -6.04 5.08 6.05
N TRP A 78 -5.16 6.05 6.10
CA TRP A 78 -4.93 6.96 7.21
C TRP A 78 -5.64 8.27 6.87
N ASP A 79 -6.57 8.64 7.76
CA ASP A 79 -7.26 9.92 7.81
C ASP A 79 -6.45 10.89 8.67
#